data_AF-A0A800NGF3-F1
#
_entry.id   AF-A0A800NGF3-F1
#
_cell.length_a   1.000
_cell.length_b   1.000
_cell.length_c   1.000
_cell.angle_alpha   90.00
_cell.angle_beta   90.00
_cell.angle_gamma   90.00
#
_symmetry.space_group_name_H-M   'P 1'
#
loop_
_entity.id
_entity.type
_entity.pdbx_description
1 polymer ?
#
loop_
_entity_poly.entity_id
_entity_poly.type
_entity_poly.pdbx_seq_one_letter_code
_entity_poly.pdbx_strand_id
1 'polypeptide(L)' 'MKHSSIDFYKISQALNGTLEAIHGDGDPSAEALESIRNAQDELQQALSFSMSRVN' A
#
# COMPACT_ATOMS: atom_id res chain seq x y z
N MET A 1 -21.02 10.33 -13.50
CA MET A 1 -20.06 10.38 -12.38
C MET A 1 -18.92 9.44 -12.75
N LYS A 2 -17.68 9.95 -12.89
CA LYS A 2 -16.53 9.07 -13.18
C LYS A 2 -16.31 8.20 -11.95
N HIS A 3 -16.59 6.90 -12.06
CA HIS A 3 -16.21 5.93 -11.04
C HIS A 3 -14.69 5.87 -11.03
N SER A 4 -14.05 6.67 -10.19
CA SER A 4 -12.66 6.44 -9.82
C SER A 4 -12.65 5.18 -8.96
N SER A 5 -12.59 4.02 -9.61
CA SER A 5 -12.29 2.77 -8.94
C SER A 5 -10.90 2.91 -8.32
N ILE A 6 -10.82 2.81 -7.00
CA ILE A 6 -9.52 2.75 -6.32
C ILE A 6 -8.79 1.53 -6.86
N ASP A 7 -7.62 1.78 -7.45
CA ASP A 7 -6.81 0.76 -8.10
C ASP A 7 -5.81 0.21 -7.07
N PHE A 8 -6.29 -0.69 -6.22
CA PHE A 8 -5.51 -1.29 -5.12
C PHE A 8 -4.22 -1.97 -5.63
N TYR A 9 -4.22 -2.45 -6.88
CA TYR A 9 -3.05 -3.02 -7.52
C TYR A 9 -1.94 -1.97 -7.71
N LYS A 10 -2.28 -0.78 -8.23
CA LYS A 10 -1.31 0.32 -8.39
C LYS A 10 -0.75 0.80 -7.06
N ILE A 11 -1.58 0.85 -6.02
CA ILE A 11 -1.15 1.25 -4.67
C ILE A 11 -0.18 0.21 -4.10
N SER A 12 -0.49 -1.09 -4.26
CA SER A 12 0.41 -2.17 -3.85
C SER A 12 1.75 -2.12 -4.58
N GLN A 13 1.75 -1.88 -5.91
CA GLN A 13 2.99 -1.73 -6.67
C GLN A 13 3.83 -0.54 -6.21
N ALA A 14 3.19 0.61 -5.93
CA ALA A 14 3.89 1.79 -5.44
C ALA A 14 4.54 1.55 -4.06
N LEU A 15 3.84 0.86 -3.16
CA LEU A 15 4.39 0.50 -1.84
C LEU A 15 5.58 -0.45 -1.96
N ASN A 16 5.50 -1.46 -2.82
CA ASN A 16 6.61 -2.38 -3.06
C ASN A 16 7.81 -1.68 -3.70
N GLY A 17 7.59 -0.85 -4.73
CA GLY A 17 8.67 -0.09 -5.36
C GLY A 17 9.34 0.90 -4.41
N THR A 18 8.56 1.47 -3.48
CA THR A 18 9.11 2.32 -2.41
C THR A 18 9.97 1.50 -1.45
N LEU A 19 9.52 0.32 -1.01
CA LEU A 19 10.31 -0.57 -0.16
C LEU A 19 11.63 -0.99 -0.83
N GLU A 20 11.58 -1.36 -2.10
CA GLU A 20 12.77 -1.73 -2.89
C GLU A 20 13.76 -0.56 -3.03
N ALA A 21 13.26 0.65 -3.28
CA ALA A 21 14.10 1.84 -3.37
C ALA A 21 14.85 2.14 -2.07
N ILE A 22 14.17 2.02 -0.93
CA ILE A 22 14.80 2.34 0.37
C ILE A 22 15.73 1.21 0.83
N HIS A 23 15.43 -0.05 0.48
CA HIS A 23 16.36 -1.18 0.70
C HIS A 23 17.64 -1.03 -0.14
N GLY A 24 17.57 -0.42 -1.32
CA GLY A 24 18.73 -0.16 -2.18
C GLY A 24 19.67 0.94 -1.67
N ASP A 25 19.19 1.84 -0.82
CA ASP A 25 19.94 3.02 -0.33
C ASP A 25 20.84 2.72 0.89
N GLY A 26 20.73 1.52 1.47
CA GLY A 26 21.72 0.97 2.41
C GLY A 26 21.39 1.07 3.90
N ASP A 27 20.45 1.93 4.31
CA ASP A 27 19.86 1.92 5.66
C ASP A 27 18.46 2.57 5.64
N PRO A 28 17.39 1.79 5.46
CA PRO A 28 16.04 2.34 5.50
C PRO A 28 15.73 2.84 6.91
N SER A 29 15.45 4.14 7.04
CA SER A 29 15.05 4.74 8.31
C SER A 29 13.86 3.97 8.90
N ALA A 30 13.93 3.66 10.20
CA ALA A 30 12.88 2.89 10.88
C ALA A 30 11.47 3.50 10.68
N GLU A 31 11.38 4.82 10.64
CA GLU A 31 10.15 5.58 10.37
C GLU A 31 9.58 5.33 8.95
N ALA A 32 10.46 5.15 7.95
CA ALA A 32 10.05 4.86 6.58
C ALA A 32 9.51 3.42 6.46
N LEU A 33 10.17 2.45 7.11
CA LEU A 33 9.70 1.07 7.16
C LEU A 33 8.36 0.96 7.90
N GLU A 34 8.21 1.68 9.01
CA GLU A 34 6.96 1.74 9.77
C GLU A 34 5.83 2.35 8.93
N SER A 35 6.10 3.46 8.23
CA SER A 35 5.11 4.09 7.34
C SER A 35 4.65 3.16 6.22
N ILE A 36 5.56 2.39 5.62
CA ILE A 36 5.23 1.42 4.56
C ILE A 36 4.41 0.27 5.12
N ARG A 37 4.76 -0.25 6.31
CA ARG A 37 3.95 -1.28 6.97
C ARG A 37 2.54 -0.80 7.27
N ASN A 38 2.39 0.40 7.81
CA ASN A 38 1.08 0.98 8.11
C ASN A 38 0.25 1.12 6.82
N ALA A 39 0.86 1.62 5.74
CA ALA A 39 0.19 1.75 4.46
C ALA A 39 -0.21 0.39 3.84
N GLN A 40 0.58 -0.67 4.05
CA GLN A 40 0.21 -2.03 3.65
C GLN A 40 -0.99 -2.55 4.45
N ASP A 41 -1.03 -2.29 5.76
CA ASP A 41 -2.15 -2.70 6.62
C ASP A 41 -3.45 -1.99 6.24
N GLU A 42 -3.39 -0.66 6.05
CA GLU A 42 -4.52 0.14 5.57
C GLU A 42 -5.03 -0.34 4.20
N LEU A 43 -4.11 -0.72 3.29
CA LEU A 43 -4.47 -1.28 1.99
C LEU A 43 -5.23 -2.61 2.14
N GLN A 44 -4.76 -3.50 3.03
CA GLN A 44 -5.43 -4.78 3.29
C GLN A 44 -6.80 -4.60 3.93
N GLN A 45 -6.93 -3.66 4.87
CA GLN A 45 -8.20 -3.30 5.48
C GLN A 45 -9.17 -2.77 4.42
N ALA A 46 -8.74 -1.81 3.60
CA ALA A 46 -9.56 -1.24 2.54
C ALA A 46 -9.99 -2.27 1.48
N LEU A 47 -9.10 -3.21 1.11
CA LEU A 47 -9.42 -4.35 0.27
C LEU A 47 -10.48 -5.26 0.90
N SER A 48 -10.30 -5.60 2.18
CA SER A 48 -11.25 -6.43 2.93
C SER A 48 -12.62 -5.78 3.01
N PHE A 49 -12.69 -4.46 3.28
CA PHE A 49 -13.94 -3.69 3.26
C PHE A 49 -14.58 -3.65 1.88
N SER A 50 -13.77 -3.45 0.83
CA SER A 50 -14.26 -3.42 -0.54
C SER A 50 -14.85 -4.77 -0.96
N MET A 51 -14.23 -5.90 -0.57
CA MET A 51 -14.75 -7.24 -0.86
C MET A 51 -15.97 -7.59 0.01
N SER A 52 -15.98 -7.18 1.28
CA SER A 52 -17.10 -7.43 2.20
C SER A 52 -18.39 -6.75 1.78
N ARG A 53 -18.32 -5.66 1.00
CA ARG A 53 -19.49 -4.96 0.44
C ARG A 53 -20.08 -5.62 -0.81
N VAL A 54 -19.44 -6.67 -1.34
CA VAL A 54 -19.90 -7.40 -2.54
C VAL A 54 -20.75 -8.63 -2.18
N ASN A 55 -20.95 -8.93 -0.89
CA ASN A 55 -21.70 -10.11 -0.41
C ASN A 55 -23.01 -9.74 0.31
#